data_AF-X1BVJ6-F1
#
_entry.id   AF-X1BVJ6-F1
#
_cell.length_a   1.000
_cell.length_b   1.000
_cell.length_c   1.000
_cell.angle_alpha   90.00
_cell.angle_beta   90.00
_cell.angle_gamma   90.00
#
_symmetry.space_group_name_H-M   'P 1'
#
loop_
_entity.id
_entity.type
_entity.pdbx_description
1 polymer ?
#
loop_
_entity_poly.entity_id
_entity_poly.type
_entity_poly.pdbx_seq_one_letter_code
_entity_poly.pdbx_strand_id
1 'polypeptide(L)'
;HPFLFGVASDFGLKLKEEIPVIGVTKKNLYKSGKLINLKELNEFKIVGDIVFKNHLVGKYLSIKNLEKGIYISVGNNISLNLAIKIISNLLKYRIPEPIRLLNIELNKTIKNEIER
;
A
#
# COMPACT_ATOMS: atom_id res chain seq x y z
N HIS A 1 -7.85 5.72 5.86
CA HIS A 1 -7.95 7.16 6.20
C HIS A 1 -9.18 7.37 7.09
N PRO A 2 -9.18 8.27 8.10
CA PRO A 2 -10.31 8.46 9.01
C PRO A 2 -11.63 8.81 8.30
N PHE A 3 -11.52 9.57 7.21
CA PHE A 3 -12.64 9.98 6.36
C PHE A 3 -12.79 9.12 5.10
N LEU A 4 -12.13 7.96 5.04
CA LEU A 4 -12.04 7.10 3.85
C LEU A 4 -11.47 7.78 2.57
N PHE A 5 -10.99 9.01 2.69
CA PHE A 5 -10.45 9.81 1.60
C PHE A 5 -8.99 10.21 1.84
N GLY A 6 -8.05 9.35 1.45
CA GLY A 6 -6.60 9.61 1.65
C GLY A 6 -5.95 10.31 0.47
N VAL A 7 -4.63 10.58 0.58
CA VAL A 7 -3.83 11.20 -0.50
C VAL A 7 -3.94 10.43 -1.81
N ALA A 8 -3.98 9.10 -1.78
CA ALA A 8 -4.14 8.29 -2.99
C ALA A 8 -5.50 8.51 -3.69
N SER A 9 -6.57 8.72 -2.90
CA SER A 9 -7.90 9.02 -3.43
C SER A 9 -7.99 10.44 -3.96
N ASP A 10 -7.48 11.41 -3.19
CA ASP A 10 -7.41 12.82 -3.60
C ASP A 10 -6.60 12.99 -4.89
N PHE A 11 -5.43 12.36 -4.97
CA PHE A 11 -4.61 12.35 -6.17
C PHE A 11 -5.34 11.74 -7.35
N GLY A 12 -5.97 10.58 -7.17
CA GLY A 12 -6.69 9.90 -8.24
C GLY A 12 -7.86 10.69 -8.81
N LEU A 13 -8.59 11.46 -7.99
CA LEU A 13 -9.66 12.34 -8.48
C LEU A 13 -9.15 13.56 -9.26
N LYS A 14 -7.93 14.02 -8.96
CA LYS A 14 -7.30 15.17 -9.64
C LYS A 14 -6.67 14.80 -10.98
N LEU A 15 -6.49 13.51 -11.26
CA LEU A 15 -6.03 13.04 -12.56
C LEU A 15 -7.13 13.29 -13.60
N LYS A 16 -6.76 13.88 -14.75
CA LYS A 16 -7.69 14.15 -15.86
C LYS A 16 -8.13 12.86 -16.57
N GLU A 17 -7.37 11.79 -16.39
CA GLU A 17 -7.59 10.47 -16.97
C GLU A 17 -8.01 9.50 -15.87
N GLU A 18 -8.73 8.44 -16.25
CA GLU A 18 -9.22 7.39 -15.33
C GLU A 18 -8.10 6.42 -14.89
N ILE A 19 -6.95 6.95 -14.46
CA ILE A 19 -5.80 6.16 -14.05
C ILE A 19 -6.09 5.48 -12.70
N PRO A 20 -5.98 4.14 -12.60
CA PRO A 20 -6.08 3.42 -11.34
C PRO A 20 -5.02 3.85 -10.33
N VAL A 21 -5.43 4.17 -9.09
CA VAL A 21 -4.52 4.57 -8.01
C VAL A 21 -4.64 3.63 -6.82
N ILE A 22 -3.49 3.13 -6.34
CA ILE A 22 -3.38 2.24 -5.18
C ILE A 22 -2.60 2.96 -4.08
N GLY A 23 -3.16 3.01 -2.87
CA GLY A 23 -2.44 3.49 -1.69
C GLY A 23 -1.65 2.37 -1.03
N VAL A 24 -0.34 2.58 -0.82
CA VAL A 24 0.55 1.63 -0.12
C VAL A 24 1.27 2.32 1.03
N THR A 25 1.23 1.75 2.24
CA THR A 25 1.86 2.35 3.43
C THR A 25 2.65 1.31 4.24
N LYS A 26 3.73 1.75 4.91
CA LYS A 26 4.56 0.91 5.80
C LYS A 26 3.96 0.72 7.19
N LYS A 27 3.06 1.61 7.58
CA LYS A 27 2.44 1.69 8.91
C LYS A 27 0.93 1.75 8.74
N ASN A 28 0.21 1.18 9.69
CA ASN A 28 -1.22 1.43 9.81
C ASN A 28 -1.41 2.91 10.18
N LEU A 29 -1.81 3.73 9.21
CA LEU A 29 -1.93 5.18 9.36
C LEU A 29 -3.03 5.59 10.35
N TYR A 30 -3.93 4.67 10.71
CA TYR A 30 -5.00 4.96 11.64
C TYR A 30 -5.12 3.87 12.71
N LYS A 31 -4.82 4.24 13.97
CA LYS A 31 -4.79 3.30 15.11
C LYS A 31 -6.10 2.55 15.32
N SER A 32 -7.24 3.12 14.91
CA SER A 32 -8.54 2.46 15.06
C SER A 32 -8.87 1.47 13.94
N GLY A 33 -8.06 1.40 12.88
CA GLY A 33 -8.15 0.34 11.89
C GLY A 33 -7.59 -0.96 12.47
N LYS A 34 -8.41 -2.01 12.56
CA LYS A 34 -8.01 -3.31 13.12
C LYS A 34 -7.58 -4.25 12.01
N LEU A 35 -6.45 -4.92 12.21
CA LEU A 35 -6.01 -6.03 11.39
C LEU A 35 -6.68 -7.32 11.90
N ILE A 36 -7.45 -7.97 11.04
CA ILE A 36 -8.16 -9.21 11.34
C ILE A 36 -7.99 -10.21 10.18
N ASN A 37 -8.45 -11.45 10.35
CA ASN A 37 -8.50 -12.48 9.30
C ASN A 37 -7.15 -12.72 8.61
N LEU A 38 -6.06 -12.74 9.38
CA LEU A 38 -4.74 -13.09 8.85
C LEU A 38 -4.76 -14.53 8.34
N LYS A 39 -4.33 -14.71 7.10
CA LYS A 39 -4.25 -16.02 6.44
C LYS A 39 -3.16 -16.05 5.39
N GLU A 40 -2.79 -17.25 4.98
CA GLU A 40 -1.89 -17.43 3.85
C GLU A 40 -2.57 -16.98 2.55
N LEU A 41 -1.87 -16.17 1.78
CA LEU A 41 -2.26 -15.82 0.40
C LEU A 41 -1.69 -16.86 -0.57
N ASN A 42 -0.47 -17.32 -0.32
CA ASN A 42 0.23 -18.41 -1.00
C ASN A 42 1.38 -18.91 -0.13
N GLU A 43 2.19 -19.82 -0.66
CA GLU A 43 3.37 -20.43 -0.02
C GLU A 43 4.33 -19.41 0.60
N PHE A 44 4.39 -18.18 0.07
CA PHE A 44 5.36 -17.16 0.45
C PHE A 44 4.76 -15.90 1.09
N LYS A 45 3.43 -15.73 1.10
CA LYS A 45 2.79 -14.45 1.48
C LYS A 45 1.59 -14.63 2.39
N ILE A 46 1.40 -13.67 3.28
CA ILE A 46 0.28 -13.58 4.23
C ILE A 46 -0.54 -12.34 3.88
N VAL A 47 -1.86 -12.47 3.91
CA VAL A 47 -2.81 -11.37 3.73
C VAL A 47 -3.73 -11.26 4.95
N GLY A 48 -4.17 -10.05 5.26
CA GLY A 48 -5.19 -9.82 6.30
C GLY A 48 -6.09 -8.66 5.93
N ASP A 49 -7.21 -8.53 6.63
CA ASP A 49 -8.19 -7.48 6.42
C ASP A 49 -7.92 -6.30 7.33
N ILE A 50 -8.03 -5.09 6.79
CA ILE A 50 -8.05 -3.86 7.58
C ILE A 50 -9.49 -3.40 7.68
N VAL A 51 -10.05 -3.50 8.88
CA VAL A 51 -11.43 -3.11 9.17
C VAL A 51 -11.45 -1.85 10.00
N PHE A 52 -12.26 -0.89 9.56
CA PHE A 52 -12.49 0.36 10.27
C PHE A 52 -13.99 0.66 10.31
N LYS A 53 -14.54 0.90 11.51
CA LYS A 53 -16.00 1.10 11.72
C LYS A 53 -16.84 0.01 11.04
N ASN A 54 -16.44 -1.24 11.16
CA ASN A 54 -17.09 -2.41 10.53
C ASN A 54 -17.05 -2.44 8.99
N HIS A 55 -16.29 -1.54 8.35
CA HIS A 55 -16.05 -1.56 6.90
C HIS A 55 -14.66 -2.11 6.58
N LEU A 56 -14.58 -2.95 5.55
CA LEU A 56 -13.31 -3.34 4.95
C LEU A 56 -12.73 -2.15 4.17
N VAL A 57 -11.64 -1.58 4.68
CA VAL A 57 -11.03 -0.36 4.12
C VAL A 57 -9.68 -0.59 3.45
N GLY A 58 -9.15 -1.80 3.56
CA GLY A 58 -7.86 -2.14 3.00
C GLY A 58 -7.42 -3.55 3.40
N LYS A 59 -6.20 -3.89 3.04
CA LYS A 59 -5.59 -5.20 3.30
C LYS A 59 -4.18 -5.03 3.81
N TYR A 60 -3.79 -5.91 4.72
CA TYR A 60 -2.40 -6.13 5.07
C TYR A 60 -1.81 -7.16 4.12
N LEU A 61 -0.55 -6.96 3.70
CA LEU A 61 0.19 -7.92 2.89
C LEU A 61 1.63 -8.01 3.41
N SER A 62 2.12 -9.22 3.64
CA SER A 62 3.50 -9.49 4.05
C SER A 62 4.07 -10.70 3.31
N ILE A 63 5.39 -10.72 3.16
CA ILE A 63 6.13 -11.93 2.79
C ILE A 63 6.35 -12.74 4.08
N LYS A 64 6.22 -14.06 4.01
CA LYS A 64 6.55 -14.97 5.12
C LYS A 64 8.01 -14.74 5.53
N ASN A 65 8.29 -14.84 6.83
CA ASN A 65 9.60 -14.54 7.43
C ASN A 65 9.98 -13.05 7.51
N LEU A 66 9.16 -12.12 7.03
CA LEU A 66 9.32 -10.70 7.35
C LEU A 66 8.47 -10.33 8.57
N GLU A 67 9.06 -9.64 9.54
CA GLU A 67 8.37 -9.16 10.74
C GLU A 67 7.25 -8.15 10.42
N LYS A 68 7.37 -7.41 9.32
CA LYS A 68 6.50 -6.28 8.99
C LYS A 68 6.14 -6.29 7.51
N GLY A 69 4.84 -6.28 7.24
CA GLY A 69 4.29 -6.09 5.92
C GLY A 69 4.02 -4.63 5.56
N ILE A 70 3.10 -4.47 4.61
CA ILE A 70 2.55 -3.21 4.10
C ILE A 70 1.03 -3.24 4.20
N TYR A 71 0.44 -2.05 4.16
CA TYR A 71 -1.00 -1.86 4.14
C TYR A 71 -1.39 -1.30 2.77
N ILE A 72 -2.39 -1.90 2.16
CA ILE A 72 -2.87 -1.60 0.81
C ILE A 72 -4.31 -1.10 0.93
N SER A 73 -4.63 -0.02 0.25
CA SER A 73 -5.98 0.53 0.16
C SER A 73 -6.26 1.01 -1.25
N VAL A 74 -7.55 1.08 -1.61
CA VAL A 74 -7.98 1.65 -2.89
C VAL A 74 -7.80 3.16 -2.84
N GLY A 75 -7.17 3.72 -3.87
CA GLY A 75 -7.13 5.17 -4.10
C GLY A 75 -8.29 5.58 -5.01
N ASN A 76 -8.21 5.22 -6.29
CA ASN A 76 -9.19 5.54 -7.32
C ASN A 76 -9.25 4.47 -8.42
N ASN A 77 -10.39 4.32 -9.09
CA ASN A 77 -10.62 3.46 -10.26
C ASN A 77 -10.01 2.04 -10.20
N ILE A 78 -10.06 1.38 -9.04
CA ILE A 78 -9.58 0.00 -8.87
C ILE A 78 -10.28 -0.73 -7.73
N SER A 79 -10.56 -2.02 -7.92
CA SER A 79 -11.07 -2.85 -6.82
C SER A 79 -9.96 -3.24 -5.86
N LEU A 80 -10.30 -3.42 -4.58
CA LEU A 80 -9.32 -3.83 -3.56
C LEU A 80 -8.68 -5.19 -3.92
N ASN A 81 -9.45 -6.13 -4.46
CA ASN A 81 -8.92 -7.44 -4.87
C ASN A 81 -7.89 -7.33 -5.99
N LEU A 82 -8.16 -6.49 -7.00
CA LEU A 82 -7.22 -6.28 -8.10
C LEU A 82 -5.95 -5.56 -7.61
N ALA A 83 -6.10 -4.57 -6.72
CA ALA A 83 -4.96 -3.89 -6.11
C ALA A 83 -4.03 -4.86 -5.36
N ILE A 84 -4.58 -5.80 -4.57
CA ILE A 84 -3.78 -6.83 -3.90
C ILE A 84 -3.06 -7.71 -4.91
N LYS A 85 -3.75 -8.16 -5.97
CA LYS A 85 -3.16 -9.01 -7.01
C LYS A 85 -1.96 -8.34 -7.67
N ILE A 86 -2.10 -7.07 -8.06
CA ILE A 86 -1.02 -6.27 -8.66
C ILE A 86 0.14 -6.11 -7.68
N ILE A 87 -0.14 -5.59 -6.47
CA ILE A 87 0.91 -5.32 -5.49
C ILE A 87 1.63 -6.60 -5.05
N SER A 88 0.90 -7.72 -4.88
CA SER A 88 1.50 -9.00 -4.54
C SER A 88 2.53 -9.45 -5.57
N ASN A 89 2.27 -9.26 -6.87
CA ASN A 89 3.22 -9.60 -7.93
C ASN A 89 4.45 -8.68 -7.94
N LEU A 90 4.31 -7.44 -7.45
CA LEU A 90 5.40 -6.46 -7.34
C LEU A 90 6.20 -6.58 -6.02
N LEU A 91 5.74 -7.41 -5.09
CA LEU A 91 6.32 -7.56 -3.76
C LEU A 91 7.40 -8.65 -3.73
N LYS A 92 8.63 -8.26 -4.10
CA LYS A 92 9.85 -9.07 -3.97
C LYS A 92 10.54 -8.91 -2.61
N TYR A 93 10.48 -7.69 -2.06
CA TYR A 93 10.91 -7.34 -0.70
C TYR A 93 9.72 -6.79 0.09
N ARG A 94 9.96 -6.22 1.28
CA ARG A 94 8.89 -5.56 2.07
C ARG A 94 8.15 -4.46 1.29
N ILE A 95 8.86 -3.71 0.44
CA ILE A 95 8.30 -2.58 -0.31
C ILE A 95 8.16 -2.99 -1.79
N PRO A 96 7.03 -2.69 -2.45
CA PRO A 96 6.87 -3.00 -3.88
C PRO A 96 7.97 -2.37 -4.72
N GLU A 97 8.44 -3.10 -5.73
CA GLU A 97 9.58 -2.69 -6.56
C GLU A 97 9.51 -1.24 -7.09
N PRO A 98 8.39 -0.75 -7.66
CA PRO A 98 8.32 0.63 -8.16
C PRO A 98 8.57 1.68 -7.08
N ILE A 99 7.99 1.48 -5.89
CA ILE A 99 8.14 2.40 -4.75
C ILE A 99 9.56 2.32 -4.18
N ARG A 100 10.15 1.11 -4.14
CA ARG A 100 11.52 0.89 -3.68
C ARG A 100 12.53 1.62 -4.57
N LEU A 101 12.41 1.46 -5.89
CA LEU A 101 13.28 2.12 -6.88
C LEU A 101 13.14 3.64 -6.82
N LEU A 102 11.90 4.16 -6.76
CA LEU A 102 11.66 5.59 -6.60
C LEU A 102 12.34 6.16 -5.36
N ASN A 103 12.22 5.47 -4.22
CA ASN A 103 12.82 5.92 -2.96
C ASN A 103 14.35 5.91 -3.01
N ILE A 104 14.96 4.94 -3.69
CA ILE A 104 16.42 4.91 -3.88
C ILE A 104 16.87 6.11 -4.71
N GLU A 105 16.18 6.40 -5.81
CA GLU A 105 16.55 7.49 -6.71
C GLU A 105 16.35 8.85 -6.05
N LEU A 106 15.20 9.06 -5.40
CA LEU A 106 14.91 10.28 -4.65
C LEU A 106 15.99 10.61 -3.62
N ASN A 107 16.44 9.59 -2.86
CA ASN A 107 17.49 9.78 -1.87
C ASN A 107 18.83 10.19 -2.48
N LYS A 108 19.17 9.72 -3.68
CA LYS A 108 20.38 10.17 -4.40
C LYS A 108 20.23 11.62 -4.83
N THR A 109 19.08 11.99 -5.40
CA THR A 109 18.80 13.36 -5.84
C THR A 109 18.91 14.34 -4.67
N ILE A 110 18.26 14.04 -3.54
CA ILE A 110 18.31 14.87 -2.33
C ILE A 110 19.75 15.02 -1.83
N LYS A 111 20.53 13.93 -1.80
CA LYS A 111 21.93 14.01 -1.38
C LYS A 111 22.73 14.95 -2.28
N ASN A 112 22.58 14.84 -3.59
CA ASN A 112 23.27 15.69 -4.55
C ASN A 112 22.84 17.17 -4.46
N GLU A 113 21.59 17.45 -4.07
CA GLU A 113 21.11 18.82 -3.86
C GLU A 113 21.63 19.43 -2.55
N ILE A 114 21.82 18.63 -1.50
CA ILE A 114 22.38 19.09 -0.22
C ILE A 114 23.90 19.34 -0.32
N GLU A 115 24.59 18.57 -1.16
CA GLU A 115 26.04 18.71 -1.40
C GLU A 115 26.40 19.83 -2.40
N ARG A 116 25.39 20.49 -3.00
CA ARG A 116 25.54 21.65 -3.89
C ARG A 116 25.52 22.98 -3.14
#